data_AF-A0A1C5RK43-F1
#
_entry.id   AF-A0A1C5RK43-F1
#
_cell.length_a   1.000
_cell.length_b   1.000
_cell.length_c   1.000
_cell.angle_alpha   90.00
_cell.angle_beta   90.00
_cell.angle_gamma   90.00
#
_symmetry.space_group_name_H-M   'P 1'
#
loop_
_entity.id
_entity.type
_entity.pdbx_description
1 polymer ?
#
loop_
_entity_poly.entity_id
_entity_poly.type
_entity_poly.pdbx_seq_one_letter_code
_entity_poly.pdbx_strand_id
1 'polypeptide(L)'
;MEAEIEKLLDTLTGANATLLAYANKKIEELDTRRQTISKAIAELSVETISPQQIKKLSYYLDNWDSIDFDDKRKAADGLISTIKATSDRVQIEWKI
;
A
#
# COMPACT_ATOMS: atom_id res chain seq x y z
N MET A 1 9.67 -23.88 54.97
CA MET A 1 8.47 -23.12 54.57
C MET A 1 8.86 -21.90 53.73
N GLU A 2 9.73 -21.00 54.19
CA GLU A 2 10.20 -19.84 53.39
C GLU A 2 10.92 -20.24 52.09
N ALA A 3 11.79 -21.26 52.13
CA ALA A 3 12.51 -21.74 50.93
C ALA A 3 11.58 -22.31 49.83
N GLU A 4 10.42 -22.85 50.19
CA GLU A 4 9.42 -23.31 49.20
C GLU A 4 8.65 -22.14 48.59
N ILE A 5 8.41 -21.08 49.36
CA ILE A 5 7.78 -19.84 48.89
C ILE A 5 8.71 -19.11 47.92
N GLU A 6 10.01 -19.02 48.23
CA GLU A 6 11.02 -18.46 47.34
C GLU A 6 11.11 -19.21 46.01
N LYS A 7 11.14 -20.55 46.06
CA LYS A 7 11.19 -21.40 44.88
C LYS A 7 9.93 -21.26 44.01
N LEU A 8 8.75 -21.12 44.63
CA LEU A 8 7.50 -20.84 43.92
C LEU A 8 7.50 -19.46 43.27
N LEU A 9 8.01 -18.43 43.96
CA LEU A 9 8.17 -17.09 43.42
C LEU A 9 9.10 -17.08 42.20
N ASP A 10 10.26 -17.73 42.27
CA ASP A 10 11.20 -17.87 41.16
C ASP A 10 10.60 -18.60 39.96
N THR A 11 9.80 -19.64 40.22
CA THR A 11 9.12 -20.39 39.17
C THR A 11 8.03 -19.52 38.51
N LEU A 12 7.29 -18.73 39.28
CA LEU A 12 6.22 -17.85 38.80
C LEU A 12 6.77 -16.66 38.00
N THR A 13 7.85 -16.03 38.47
CA THR A 13 8.52 -14.91 37.77
C THR A 13 9.20 -15.40 36.49
N GLY A 14 9.85 -16.57 36.51
CA GLY A 14 10.43 -17.19 35.32
C GLY A 14 9.38 -17.59 34.28
N ALA A 15 8.24 -18.14 34.71
CA ALA A 15 7.11 -18.43 33.83
C ALA A 15 6.53 -17.14 33.20
N ASN A 16 6.41 -16.06 33.98
CA ASN A 16 5.94 -14.77 33.49
C ASN A 16 6.90 -14.15 32.45
N ALA A 17 8.22 -14.20 32.71
CA ALA A 17 9.23 -13.73 31.76
C ALA A 17 9.19 -14.52 30.44
N THR A 18 8.98 -15.84 30.52
CA THR A 18 8.86 -16.72 29.35
C THR A 18 7.61 -16.41 28.53
N LEU A 19 6.47 -16.20 29.20
CA LEU A 19 5.21 -15.81 28.54
C LEU A 19 5.31 -14.44 27.87
N LEU A 20 5.94 -13.46 28.53
CA LEU A 20 6.19 -12.13 27.95
C LEU A 20 7.11 -12.21 26.73
N ALA A 21 8.18 -13.00 26.79
CA ALA A 21 9.08 -13.22 25.65
C ALA A 21 8.35 -13.86 24.47
N TYR A 22 7.48 -14.84 24.74
CA TYR A 22 6.64 -15.46 23.71
C TYR A 22 5.66 -14.46 23.08
N ALA A 23 4.98 -13.65 23.90
CA ALA A 23 4.05 -12.63 23.44
C ALA A 23 4.76 -11.59 22.54
N ASN A 24 5.93 -11.11 22.97
CA ASN A 24 6.73 -10.16 22.19
C ASN A 24 7.18 -10.76 20.86
N LYS A 25 7.66 -12.01 20.86
CA LYS A 25 8.03 -12.71 19.63
C LYS A 25 6.84 -12.84 18.67
N LYS A 26 5.64 -13.15 19.19
CA LYS A 26 4.43 -13.21 18.37
C LYS A 26 4.02 -11.85 17.79
N ILE A 27 4.21 -10.77 18.55
CA ILE A 27 3.99 -9.40 18.07
C ILE A 27 4.95 -9.07 16.92
N GLU A 28 6.24 -9.38 17.06
CA GLU A 28 7.24 -9.16 15.99
C GLU A 28 6.94 -9.96 14.71
N GLU A 29 6.54 -11.22 14.85
CA GLU A 29 6.13 -12.06 13.72
C GLU A 29 4.92 -11.46 12.99
N LEU A 30 3.92 -10.97 13.74
CA LEU A 30 2.73 -10.33 13.17
C LEU A 30 3.07 -9.00 12.51
N ASP A 31 3.94 -8.17 13.11
CA ASP A 31 4.34 -6.90 12.52
C ASP A 31 5.11 -7.10 11.21
N THR A 32 6.03 -8.07 11.19
CA THR A 32 6.76 -8.46 9.95
C THR A 32 5.80 -8.90 8.85
N ARG A 33 4.80 -9.72 9.20
CA ARG A 33 3.77 -10.16 8.25
C ARG A 33 2.92 -8.98 7.77
N ARG A 34 2.52 -8.07 8.67
CA ARG A 34 1.77 -6.86 8.33
C ARG A 34 2.55 -6.01 7.33
N GLN A 35 3.82 -5.72 7.62
CA GLN A 35 4.69 -4.93 6.74
C GLN A 35 4.84 -5.57 5.36
N THR A 36 5.01 -6.89 5.30
CA THR A 36 5.11 -7.64 4.03
C THR A 36 3.83 -7.49 3.19
N ILE A 37 2.66 -7.65 3.82
CA ILE A 37 1.37 -7.49 3.15
C ILE A 37 1.17 -6.03 2.71
N SER A 38 1.49 -5.05 3.56
CA SER A 38 1.40 -3.63 3.19
C SER A 38 2.28 -3.29 1.99
N LYS A 39 3.48 -3.85 1.90
CA LYS A 39 4.36 -3.67 0.74
C LYS A 39 3.77 -4.30 -0.52
N ALA A 40 3.27 -5.54 -0.45
CA ALA A 40 2.62 -6.19 -1.58
C ALA A 40 1.35 -5.44 -2.04
N ILE A 41 0.56 -4.91 -1.10
CA ILE A 41 -0.58 -4.05 -1.41
C ILE A 41 -0.09 -2.80 -2.13
N ALA A 42 0.93 -2.11 -1.63
CA ALA A 42 1.45 -0.91 -2.27
C ALA A 42 1.94 -1.20 -3.71
N GLU A 43 2.69 -2.29 -3.90
CA GLU A 43 3.17 -2.73 -5.22
C GLU A 43 2.00 -3.06 -6.18
N LEU A 44 0.95 -3.72 -5.69
CA LEU A 44 -0.25 -4.04 -6.48
C LEU A 44 -1.19 -2.83 -6.68
N SER A 45 -1.14 -1.84 -5.80
CA SER A 45 -1.96 -0.62 -5.85
C SER A 45 -1.37 0.45 -6.75
N VAL A 46 -0.10 0.31 -7.17
CA VAL A 46 0.40 1.06 -8.31
C VAL A 46 -0.41 0.58 -9.52
N GLU A 47 -1.38 1.38 -9.96
CA GLU A 47 -2.08 1.18 -11.23
C GLU A 47 -1.05 1.29 -12.37
N THR A 48 -0.31 0.21 -12.62
CA THR A 48 0.57 0.15 -13.78
C THR A 48 -0.30 0.02 -15.01
N ILE A 49 -0.30 1.06 -15.86
CA ILE A 49 -1.00 1.05 -17.15
C ILE A 49 -0.50 -0.16 -17.95
N SER A 50 -1.38 -1.10 -18.26
CA SER A 50 -1.01 -2.32 -18.98
C SER A 50 -0.47 -2.00 -20.39
N PRO A 51 0.40 -2.83 -20.98
CA PRO A 51 0.94 -2.57 -22.32
C PRO A 51 -0.14 -2.38 -23.41
N GLN A 52 -1.27 -3.07 -23.27
CA GLN A 52 -2.42 -2.91 -24.18
C GLN A 52 -3.10 -1.55 -24.00
N GLN A 53 -3.26 -1.10 -22.75
CA GLN A 53 -3.78 0.24 -22.46
C GLN A 53 -2.82 1.33 -22.95
N ILE A 54 -1.50 1.16 -22.82
CA ILE A 54 -0.50 2.09 -23.38
C ILE A 54 -0.71 2.23 -24.88
N LYS A 55 -0.76 1.12 -25.64
CA LYS A 55 -0.99 1.17 -27.10
C LYS A 55 -2.30 1.87 -27.47
N LYS A 56 -3.36 1.61 -26.70
CA LYS A 56 -4.67 2.24 -26.92
C LYS A 56 -4.63 3.74 -26.63
N LEU A 57 -3.96 4.16 -25.56
CA LEU A 57 -3.74 5.57 -25.23
C LEU A 57 -2.89 6.26 -26.29
N SER A 58 -1.81 5.63 -26.76
CA SER A 58 -1.00 6.14 -27.88
C SER A 58 -1.86 6.37 -29.12
N TYR A 59 -2.72 5.41 -29.50
CA TYR A 59 -3.64 5.61 -30.63
C TYR A 59 -4.55 6.82 -30.44
N TYR A 60 -5.14 7.00 -29.24
CA TYR A 60 -5.99 8.15 -28.97
C TYR A 60 -5.24 9.49 -29.07
N LEU A 61 -3.99 9.54 -28.59
CA LEU A 61 -3.16 10.75 -28.64
C LEU A 61 -2.72 11.06 -30.07
N ASP A 62 -2.28 10.04 -30.83
CA ASP A 62 -1.81 10.19 -32.21
C ASP A 62 -2.94 10.63 -33.17
N ASN A 63 -4.19 10.33 -32.83
CA ASN A 63 -5.37 10.63 -33.64
C ASN A 63 -6.32 11.64 -32.97
N TRP A 64 -5.80 12.45 -32.04
CA TRP A 64 -6.61 13.32 -31.15
C TRP A 64 -7.67 14.15 -31.89
N ASP A 65 -7.31 14.81 -32.99
CA ASP A 65 -8.24 15.68 -33.71
C ASP A 65 -9.35 14.92 -34.46
N SER A 66 -9.13 13.63 -34.72
CA SER A 66 -10.00 12.77 -35.53
C SER A 66 -10.89 11.82 -34.72
N ILE A 67 -10.64 11.69 -33.41
CA ILE A 67 -11.44 10.82 -32.52
C ILE A 67 -12.60 11.58 -31.87
N ASP A 68 -13.61 10.83 -31.45
CA ASP A 68 -14.80 11.37 -30.79
C ASP A 68 -14.52 11.84 -29.36
N PHE A 69 -15.50 12.50 -28.75
CA PHE A 69 -15.36 13.02 -27.39
C PHE A 69 -15.19 11.89 -26.35
N ASP A 70 -15.82 10.74 -26.53
CA ASP A 70 -15.76 9.67 -25.53
C ASP A 70 -14.37 9.03 -25.51
N ASP A 71 -13.72 8.89 -26.66
CA ASP A 71 -12.34 8.42 -26.75
C ASP A 71 -11.35 9.47 -26.22
N LYS A 72 -11.60 10.77 -26.42
CA LYS A 72 -10.84 11.85 -25.75
C LYS A 72 -10.97 11.77 -24.24
N ARG A 73 -12.18 11.54 -23.72
CA ARG A 73 -12.45 11.37 -22.30
C ARG A 73 -11.72 10.15 -21.75
N LYS A 74 -11.77 9.00 -22.43
CA LYS A 74 -11.02 7.79 -22.04
C LYS A 74 -9.51 8.02 -22.01
N ALA A 75 -8.98 8.80 -22.95
CA ALA A 75 -7.57 9.16 -22.95
C ALA A 75 -7.21 10.01 -21.72
N ALA A 76 -8.02 11.01 -21.39
CA ALA A 76 -7.86 11.82 -20.19
C ALA A 76 -7.97 10.99 -18.90
N ASP A 77 -9.00 10.15 -18.77
CA ASP A 77 -9.24 9.27 -17.62
C ASP A 77 -8.08 8.26 -17.42
N GLY A 78 -7.45 7.84 -18.52
CA GLY A 78 -6.32 6.90 -18.51
C GLY A 78 -4.98 7.54 -18.13
N LEU A 79 -4.82 8.86 -18.32
CA LEU A 79 -3.53 9.56 -18.15
C LEU A 79 -3.50 10.51 -16.96
N ILE A 80 -4.63 11.14 -16.64
CA ILE A 80 -4.73 12.14 -15.58
C ILE A 80 -5.01 11.44 -14.25
N SER A 81 -4.19 11.73 -13.25
CA SER A 81 -4.39 11.30 -11.87
C SER A 81 -5.26 12.30 -11.11
N THR A 82 -4.93 13.59 -11.16
CA THR A 82 -5.66 14.63 -10.43
C THR A 82 -5.56 15.97 -11.15
N ILE A 83 -6.63 16.76 -11.11
CA ILE A 83 -6.66 18.14 -11.61
C ILE A 83 -6.92 19.07 -10.43
N LYS A 84 -5.98 19.99 -10.18
CA LYS A 84 -6.11 21.05 -9.17
C LYS A 84 -6.30 22.37 -9.90
N ALA A 85 -7.45 22.99 -9.72
CA ALA A 85 -7.78 24.28 -10.32
C ALA A 85 -7.94 25.35 -9.25
N THR A 86 -7.37 26.52 -9.52
CA THR A 86 -7.58 27.76 -8.75
C THR A 86 -8.07 28.85 -9.71
N SER A 87 -8.29 30.06 -9.22
CA SER A 87 -8.74 31.18 -10.05
C SER A 87 -7.74 31.61 -11.13
N ASP A 88 -6.44 31.34 -10.95
CA ASP A 88 -5.38 31.80 -11.86
C ASP A 88 -4.65 30.67 -12.59
N ARG A 89 -4.73 29.43 -12.09
CA ARG A 89 -3.96 28.31 -12.64
C ARG A 89 -4.70 26.98 -12.58
N VAL A 90 -4.33 26.10 -13.51
CA VAL A 90 -4.69 24.68 -13.51
C VAL A 90 -3.39 23.87 -13.44
N GLN A 91 -3.34 22.93 -12.50
CA GLN A 91 -2.26 21.97 -12.35
C GLN A 91 -2.82 20.57 -12.60
N ILE A 92 -2.15 19.82 -13.48
CA ILE A 92 -2.51 18.44 -13.82
C ILE A 92 -1.40 17.53 -13.30
N GLU A 93 -1.78 16.55 -12.49
CA GLU A 93 -0.93 15.44 -12.06
C GLU A 93 -1.23 14.24 -12.95
N TRP A 94 -0.19 13.67 -13.55
CA TRP A 94 -0.28 12.55 -14.50
C TRP A 94 0.00 11.22 -13.80
N LYS A 95 -0.51 10.11 -14.34
CA LYS A 95 -0.29 8.74 -13.83
C LYS A 95 1.09 8.14 -14.16
N ILE A 96 1.91 8.87 -14.93
CA ILE A 96 3.24 8.46 -15.44
C ILE A 96 4.38 9.13 -14.67
#